data_AF-A0A150IVG7-F1
#
_entry.id   AF-A0A150IVG7-F1
#
_cell.length_a   1.000
_cell.length_b   1.000
_cell.length_c   1.000
_cell.angle_alpha   90.00
_cell.angle_beta   90.00
_cell.angle_gamma   90.00
#
_symmetry.space_group_name_H-M   'P 1'
#
loop_
_entity.id
_entity.type
_entity.pdbx_description
1 polymer ?
#
loop_
_entity_poly.entity_id
_entity_poly.type
_entity_poly.pdbx_seq_one_letter_code
_entity_poly.pdbx_strand_id
1 'polypeptide(L)'
;MPAYKRQHYVPQFYLKNFTINGRKIQAYNLATKKFSIVNCSEICSRDYFYGQMPAMERSFSGLESECSRIMSNIIKENNLSKITVHDYCILLFLISFQYARTLKLKKEVEQYFNELSNNIFRSIIDGKNLRIVVNGPIHAFAIKSIMERGPYLIKDLTPILFVNFTKRDFITSDNPIVLYNSFFNNPEGHFLYPPSGTNGLQSPGLQIFWPLDTKHMLVLYDKEFYNFKVASNECAKIYLEKDIDALNSMQFFNCSDNIFFADQSQDENIKFLHSKYKDLIDKEYQAIDTIKRTKSSGQESEIVITYTRDIDYKLILSFMYFNMNAKAIDIARDFSICDLVDQFFIEEEEQFDRLFYLGKLVFTEGGDRILDLEEPDEDLLDLLKRHVSGDWGEVSQEEKDRDDKAIKDGSRIMSAYTLSTGKKIIILTEASNKLGHREVTRILASEELDLFDKAN
;
A
#
# COMPACT_ATOMS: atom_id res chain seq x y z
N MET A 1 -6.27 -29.83 4.72
CA MET A 1 -5.74 -28.47 4.93
C MET A 1 -6.89 -27.50 4.72
N PRO A 2 -7.04 -26.45 5.55
CA PRO A 2 -8.03 -25.41 5.28
C PRO A 2 -7.77 -24.82 3.89
N ALA A 3 -8.84 -24.52 3.15
CA ALA A 3 -8.70 -23.83 1.86
C ALA A 3 -8.04 -22.46 2.09
N TYR A 4 -7.19 -22.03 1.14
CA TYR A 4 -6.57 -20.70 1.14
C TYR A 4 -5.66 -20.34 2.33
N LYS A 5 -5.14 -21.35 3.05
CA LYS A 5 -4.23 -21.10 4.17
C LYS A 5 -2.95 -20.38 3.72
N ARG A 6 -2.26 -20.87 2.70
CA ARG A 6 -1.00 -20.29 2.21
C ARG A 6 -1.27 -19.33 1.06
N GLN A 7 -1.04 -18.05 1.29
CA GLN A 7 -1.33 -16.99 0.34
C GLN A 7 0.00 -16.38 -0.12
N HIS A 8 0.22 -16.36 -1.43
CA HIS A 8 1.42 -15.75 -2.00
C HIS A 8 1.28 -14.24 -1.97
N TYR A 9 2.33 -13.49 -1.68
CA TYR A 9 2.37 -12.05 -1.87
C TYR A 9 3.15 -11.67 -3.15
N VAL A 10 4.03 -12.56 -3.65
CA VAL A 10 4.50 -12.52 -5.04
C VAL A 10 4.00 -13.79 -5.75
N PRO A 11 3.20 -13.68 -6.84
CA PRO A 11 2.59 -14.83 -7.50
C PRO A 11 3.60 -15.84 -8.03
N GLN A 12 3.23 -17.12 -7.95
CA GLN A 12 4.08 -18.19 -8.47
C GLN A 12 4.28 -18.10 -9.99
N PHE A 13 3.25 -17.70 -10.75
CA PHE A 13 3.38 -17.58 -12.21
C PHE A 13 4.42 -16.54 -12.61
N TYR A 14 4.49 -15.43 -11.86
CA TYR A 14 5.49 -14.38 -12.04
C TYR A 14 6.89 -14.90 -11.73
N LEU A 15 7.08 -15.55 -10.57
CA LEU A 15 8.38 -16.09 -10.17
C LEU A 15 8.92 -17.12 -11.17
N LYS A 16 8.04 -17.89 -11.83
CA LYS A 16 8.44 -18.87 -12.84
C LYS A 16 9.14 -18.24 -14.05
N ASN A 17 8.91 -16.97 -14.35
CA ASN A 17 9.61 -16.26 -15.43
C ASN A 17 11.11 -16.06 -15.14
N PHE A 18 11.52 -16.22 -13.88
CA PHE A 18 12.91 -16.14 -13.42
C PHE A 18 13.44 -17.53 -13.08
N THR A 19 13.03 -18.56 -13.83
CA THR A 19 13.50 -19.94 -13.66
C THR A 19 13.92 -20.54 -14.99
N ILE A 20 14.86 -21.48 -14.97
CA ILE A 20 15.23 -22.25 -16.17
C ILE A 20 14.20 -23.35 -16.45
N ASN A 21 13.69 -24.01 -15.39
CA ASN A 21 12.87 -25.23 -15.50
C ASN A 21 11.41 -25.05 -15.04
N GLY A 22 10.95 -23.83 -14.78
CA GLY A 22 9.55 -23.52 -14.40
C GLY A 22 9.13 -23.94 -12.99
N ARG A 23 10.08 -24.35 -12.13
CA ARG A 23 9.76 -24.90 -10.78
C ARG A 23 10.66 -24.36 -9.67
N LYS A 24 11.97 -24.40 -9.88
CA LYS A 24 12.97 -24.00 -8.91
C LYS A 24 13.62 -22.70 -9.35
N ILE A 25 13.85 -21.82 -8.39
CA ILE A 25 14.46 -20.50 -8.57
C ILE A 25 15.69 -20.37 -7.66
N GLN A 26 16.68 -19.61 -8.10
CA GLN A 26 17.80 -19.23 -7.24
C GLN A 26 17.34 -18.08 -6.34
N ALA A 27 17.67 -18.18 -5.06
CA ALA A 27 17.37 -17.16 -4.07
C ALA A 27 18.65 -16.76 -3.32
N TYR A 28 18.84 -15.46 -3.15
CA TYR A 28 19.90 -14.88 -2.34
C TYR A 28 19.29 -14.08 -1.21
N ASN A 29 19.56 -14.49 0.03
CA ASN A 29 19.06 -13.82 1.21
C ASN A 29 20.06 -12.76 1.69
N LEU A 30 19.60 -11.51 1.83
CA LEU A 30 20.46 -10.36 2.16
C LEU A 30 21.08 -10.49 3.55
N ALA A 31 20.27 -10.80 4.57
CA ALA A 31 20.72 -10.88 5.96
C ALA A 31 21.78 -11.98 6.18
N THR A 32 21.52 -13.19 5.67
CA THR A 32 22.42 -14.34 5.86
C THR A 32 23.53 -14.42 4.83
N LYS A 33 23.43 -13.67 3.72
CA LYS A 33 24.34 -13.69 2.56
C LYS A 33 24.47 -15.09 1.94
N LYS A 34 23.43 -15.92 2.03
CA LYS A 34 23.42 -17.30 1.53
C LYS A 34 22.63 -17.43 0.24
N PHE A 35 23.15 -18.28 -0.63
CA PHE A 35 22.49 -18.76 -1.84
C PHE A 35 21.69 -20.02 -1.53
N SER A 36 20.53 -20.16 -2.14
CA SER A 36 19.68 -21.34 -2.02
C SER A 36 18.86 -21.56 -3.28
N ILE A 37 18.48 -22.82 -3.52
CA ILE A 37 17.55 -23.19 -4.60
C ILE A 37 16.25 -23.61 -3.94
N VAL A 38 15.16 -22.93 -4.29
CA VAL A 38 13.86 -23.06 -3.62
C VAL A 38 12.74 -23.26 -4.65
N ASN A 39 11.64 -23.91 -4.26
CA ASN A 39 10.47 -24.04 -5.12
C ASN A 39 9.68 -22.73 -5.11
N CYS A 40 9.19 -22.28 -6.29
CA CYS A 40 8.36 -21.07 -6.37
C CYS A 40 7.10 -21.15 -5.49
N SER A 41 6.58 -22.36 -5.23
CA SER A 41 5.41 -22.61 -4.36
C SER A 41 5.69 -22.52 -2.86
N GLU A 42 6.95 -22.38 -2.46
CA GLU A 42 7.39 -22.35 -1.05
C GLU A 42 7.90 -20.98 -0.61
N ILE A 43 8.08 -20.05 -1.55
CA ILE A 43 8.57 -18.70 -1.29
C ILE A 43 7.48 -17.65 -1.51
N CYS A 44 7.76 -16.44 -1.06
CA CYS A 44 6.89 -15.29 -1.18
C CYS A 44 5.43 -15.58 -0.78
N SER A 45 5.24 -16.32 0.32
CA SER A 45 3.93 -16.65 0.85
C SER A 45 3.91 -16.58 2.37
N ARG A 46 2.73 -16.31 2.92
CA ARG A 46 2.43 -16.37 4.35
C ARG A 46 1.10 -17.05 4.57
N ASP A 47 0.93 -17.61 5.76
CA ASP A 47 -0.38 -18.11 6.16
C ASP A 47 -1.31 -16.89 6.37
N TYR A 48 -2.47 -16.89 5.71
CA TYR A 48 -3.50 -15.84 5.79
C TYR A 48 -2.93 -14.41 5.64
N PHE A 49 -2.09 -14.18 4.62
CA PHE A 49 -1.48 -12.88 4.33
C PHE A 49 -2.50 -11.72 4.29
N TYR A 50 -3.67 -11.94 3.70
CA TYR A 50 -4.79 -10.98 3.62
C TYR A 50 -5.85 -11.16 4.71
N GLY A 51 -5.56 -11.97 5.73
CA GLY A 51 -6.55 -12.46 6.67
C GLY A 51 -7.37 -13.63 6.11
N GLN A 52 -8.37 -14.03 6.88
CA GLN A 52 -9.29 -15.11 6.52
C GLN A 52 -10.46 -14.57 5.67
N MET A 53 -10.15 -14.03 4.49
CA MET A 53 -11.15 -13.42 3.58
C MET A 53 -11.32 -14.24 2.28
N PRO A 54 -12.19 -15.27 2.23
CA PRO A 54 -12.36 -16.14 1.07
C PRO A 54 -12.86 -15.44 -0.22
N ALA A 55 -13.44 -14.25 -0.10
CA ALA A 55 -13.89 -13.45 -1.25
C ALA A 55 -12.70 -12.82 -1.98
N MET A 56 -11.72 -12.30 -1.22
CA MET A 56 -10.53 -11.65 -1.76
C MET A 56 -9.67 -12.65 -2.56
N GLU A 57 -9.46 -13.84 -2.00
CA GLU A 57 -8.74 -14.94 -2.65
C GLU A 57 -9.38 -15.41 -3.97
N ARG A 58 -10.72 -15.49 -4.03
CA ARG A 58 -11.43 -15.85 -5.25
C ARG A 58 -11.27 -14.80 -6.34
N SER A 59 -11.36 -13.51 -5.99
CA SER A 59 -11.14 -12.41 -6.93
C SER A 59 -9.71 -12.41 -7.47
N PHE A 60 -8.72 -12.74 -6.64
CA PHE A 60 -7.30 -12.77 -7.06
C PHE A 60 -6.98 -13.90 -8.03
N SER A 61 -7.59 -15.08 -7.92
CA SER A 61 -7.35 -16.18 -8.85
C SER A 61 -7.69 -15.84 -10.31
N GLY A 62 -8.75 -15.04 -10.53
CA GLY A 62 -9.10 -14.58 -11.88
C GLY A 62 -8.07 -13.59 -12.42
N LEU A 63 -7.61 -12.66 -11.56
CA LEU A 63 -6.62 -11.65 -11.90
C LEU A 63 -5.24 -12.24 -12.24
N GLU A 64 -4.81 -13.31 -11.56
CA GLU A 64 -3.53 -13.95 -11.86
C GLU A 64 -3.51 -14.58 -13.27
N SER A 65 -4.65 -15.12 -13.72
CA SER A 65 -4.77 -15.69 -15.07
C SER A 65 -4.64 -14.62 -16.15
N GLU A 66 -5.32 -13.49 -15.98
CA GLU A 66 -5.22 -12.35 -16.90
C GLU A 66 -3.81 -11.73 -16.87
N CYS A 67 -3.20 -11.60 -15.69
CA CYS A 67 -1.83 -11.11 -15.56
C CYS A 67 -0.84 -12.00 -16.31
N SER A 68 -0.96 -13.32 -16.12
CA SER A 68 -0.10 -14.27 -16.81
C SER A 68 -0.25 -14.17 -18.33
N ARG A 69 -1.49 -14.00 -18.83
CA ARG A 69 -1.77 -13.81 -20.26
C ARG A 69 -1.13 -12.54 -20.80
N ILE A 70 -1.41 -11.38 -20.18
CA ILE A 70 -0.93 -10.08 -20.62
C ILE A 70 0.60 -10.03 -20.61
N MET A 71 1.23 -10.47 -19.51
CA MET A 71 2.69 -10.48 -19.40
C MET A 71 3.33 -11.40 -20.43
N SER A 72 2.77 -12.61 -20.65
CA SER A 72 3.28 -13.52 -21.69
C SER A 72 3.19 -12.90 -23.08
N ASN A 73 2.12 -12.18 -23.38
CA ASN A 73 1.95 -11.48 -24.65
C ASN A 73 2.98 -10.36 -24.81
N ILE A 74 3.18 -9.51 -23.79
CA ILE A 74 4.18 -8.43 -23.81
C ILE A 74 5.59 -9.00 -24.07
N ILE A 75 5.98 -10.04 -23.33
CA ILE A 75 7.29 -10.71 -23.46
C ILE A 75 7.45 -11.31 -24.86
N LYS A 76 6.44 -12.04 -25.35
CA LYS A 76 6.51 -12.74 -26.63
C LYS A 76 6.51 -11.78 -27.83
N GLU A 77 5.68 -10.75 -27.79
CA GLU A 77 5.53 -9.81 -28.90
C GLU A 77 6.69 -8.83 -29.02
N ASN A 78 7.38 -8.52 -27.90
CA ASN A 78 8.44 -7.52 -27.89
C ASN A 78 8.00 -6.19 -28.52
N ASN A 79 6.75 -5.82 -28.25
CA ASN A 79 6.12 -4.65 -28.83
C ASN A 79 5.00 -4.17 -27.93
N LEU A 80 5.25 -3.07 -27.21
CA LEU A 80 4.27 -2.51 -26.30
C LEU A 80 3.25 -1.61 -27.02
N SER A 81 3.56 -1.14 -28.23
CA SER A 81 2.66 -0.31 -29.05
C SER A 81 1.39 -1.05 -29.52
N LYS A 82 1.36 -2.38 -29.36
CA LYS A 82 0.22 -3.23 -29.72
C LYS A 82 -0.72 -3.54 -28.56
N ILE A 83 -0.38 -3.08 -27.35
CA ILE A 83 -1.23 -3.34 -26.19
C ILE A 83 -2.61 -2.71 -26.41
N THR A 84 -3.66 -3.50 -26.16
CA THR A 84 -5.02 -2.99 -26.25
C THR A 84 -5.30 -2.07 -25.07
N VAL A 85 -6.23 -1.12 -25.22
CA VAL A 85 -6.67 -0.26 -24.10
C VAL A 85 -7.16 -1.10 -22.92
N HIS A 86 -7.88 -2.19 -23.20
CA HIS A 86 -8.36 -3.11 -22.18
C HIS A 86 -7.22 -3.81 -21.43
N ASP A 87 -6.25 -4.38 -22.14
CA ASP A 87 -5.08 -5.02 -21.52
C ASP A 87 -4.23 -4.00 -20.75
N TYR A 88 -4.15 -2.74 -21.23
CA TYR A 88 -3.44 -1.67 -20.52
C TYR A 88 -4.13 -1.31 -19.20
N CYS A 89 -5.46 -1.17 -19.16
CA CYS A 89 -6.18 -0.94 -17.91
C CYS A 89 -5.96 -2.08 -16.91
N ILE A 90 -5.99 -3.33 -17.36
CA ILE A 90 -5.70 -4.49 -16.51
C ILE A 90 -4.23 -4.45 -16.05
N LEU A 91 -3.28 -4.06 -16.89
CA LEU A 91 -1.87 -3.92 -16.53
C LEU A 91 -1.66 -2.89 -15.40
N LEU A 92 -2.31 -1.74 -15.45
CA LEU A 92 -2.26 -0.73 -14.39
C LEU A 92 -2.84 -1.26 -13.07
N PHE A 93 -3.93 -2.01 -13.15
CA PHE A 93 -4.50 -2.74 -12.03
C PHE A 93 -3.51 -3.73 -11.42
N LEU A 94 -2.83 -4.51 -12.24
CA LEU A 94 -1.86 -5.51 -11.81
C LEU A 94 -0.60 -4.91 -11.18
N ILE A 95 -0.11 -3.78 -11.71
CA ILE A 95 1.00 -3.03 -11.11
C ILE A 95 0.61 -2.52 -9.73
N SER A 96 -0.56 -1.89 -9.63
CA SER A 96 -1.08 -1.35 -8.35
C SER A 96 -1.30 -2.48 -7.34
N PHE A 97 -1.85 -3.60 -7.80
CA PHE A 97 -2.05 -4.79 -6.97
C PHE A 97 -0.74 -5.40 -6.51
N GLN A 98 0.24 -5.61 -7.40
CA GLN A 98 1.52 -6.19 -7.02
C GLN A 98 2.33 -5.27 -6.09
N TYR A 99 2.22 -3.95 -6.27
CA TYR A 99 2.78 -2.95 -5.35
C TYR A 99 2.14 -3.05 -3.96
N ALA A 100 0.80 -3.14 -3.92
CA ALA A 100 0.03 -3.29 -2.69
C ALA A 100 0.33 -4.61 -1.95
N ARG A 101 0.61 -5.67 -2.71
CA ARG A 101 0.76 -7.06 -2.25
C ARG A 101 2.19 -7.38 -1.82
N THR A 102 2.78 -6.65 -0.87
CA THR A 102 4.15 -6.94 -0.41
C THR A 102 4.28 -6.88 1.11
N LEU A 103 5.17 -7.71 1.65
CA LEU A 103 5.47 -7.70 3.10
C LEU A 103 5.99 -6.33 3.56
N LYS A 104 6.72 -5.64 2.67
CA LYS A 104 7.25 -4.31 2.94
C LYS A 104 6.12 -3.31 3.17
N LEU A 105 5.20 -3.19 2.23
CA LEU A 105 4.06 -2.28 2.37
C LEU A 105 3.17 -2.65 3.56
N LYS A 106 3.02 -3.95 3.87
CA LYS A 106 2.33 -4.38 5.10
C LYS A 106 2.94 -3.75 6.35
N LYS A 107 4.25 -3.91 6.53
CA LYS A 107 4.98 -3.35 7.69
C LYS A 107 4.90 -1.82 7.70
N GLU A 108 5.05 -1.19 6.54
CA GLU A 108 4.94 0.26 6.39
C GLU A 108 3.57 0.77 6.83
N VAL A 109 2.48 0.19 6.33
CA VAL A 109 1.10 0.57 6.69
C VAL A 109 0.84 0.39 8.18
N GLU A 110 1.26 -0.73 8.77
CA GLU A 110 1.12 -0.98 10.20
C GLU A 110 1.91 0.04 11.03
N GLN A 111 3.14 0.37 10.62
CA GLN A 111 3.97 1.39 11.29
C GLN A 111 3.36 2.79 11.14
N TYR A 112 2.90 3.17 9.95
CA TYR A 112 2.29 4.47 9.68
C TYR A 112 1.04 4.69 10.52
N PHE A 113 0.19 3.67 10.62
CA PHE A 113 -1.01 3.76 11.45
C PHE A 113 -0.65 4.02 12.92
N ASN A 114 0.37 3.32 13.42
CA ASN A 114 0.87 3.52 14.78
C ASN A 114 1.44 4.94 15.00
N GLU A 115 2.23 5.45 14.06
CA GLU A 115 2.82 6.80 14.15
C GLU A 115 1.79 7.92 14.02
N LEU A 116 0.85 7.81 13.07
CA LEU A 116 -0.25 8.75 12.91
C LEU A 116 -1.12 8.80 14.17
N SER A 117 -1.47 7.62 14.71
CA SER A 117 -2.20 7.49 15.96
C SER A 117 -1.47 8.21 17.10
N ASN A 118 -0.15 8.02 17.23
CA ASN A 118 0.66 8.69 18.25
C ASN A 118 0.74 10.23 18.07
N ASN A 119 0.81 10.75 16.84
CA ASN A 119 0.91 12.19 16.59
C ASN A 119 -0.43 12.91 16.76
N ILE A 120 -1.53 12.33 16.26
CA ILE A 120 -2.90 12.77 16.56
C ILE A 120 -3.13 12.71 18.08
N PHE A 121 -2.53 11.75 18.78
CA PHE A 121 -2.63 11.63 20.23
C PHE A 121 -1.90 12.74 20.99
N ARG A 122 -0.69 13.13 20.58
CA ARG A 122 0.09 14.21 21.22
C ARG A 122 -0.60 15.58 21.10
N SER A 123 -1.33 15.84 20.02
CA SER A 123 -2.09 17.09 19.87
C SER A 123 -3.40 17.09 20.67
N ILE A 124 -3.91 15.91 21.06
CA ILE A 124 -5.22 15.75 21.73
C ILE A 124 -5.10 15.49 23.23
N ILE A 125 -4.01 14.90 23.73
CA ILE A 125 -3.86 14.55 25.15
C ILE A 125 -2.56 15.11 25.72
N ASP A 126 -2.68 16.23 26.40
CA ASP A 126 -1.79 16.57 27.49
C ASP A 126 -2.10 15.61 28.66
N GLY A 127 -1.31 14.55 28.83
CA GLY A 127 -1.16 13.90 30.14
C GLY A 127 -1.67 12.47 30.43
N LYS A 128 -2.04 11.60 29.47
CA LYS A 128 -2.24 10.16 29.77
C LYS A 128 -1.69 9.24 28.68
N ASN A 129 -0.83 8.29 29.07
CA ASN A 129 -0.32 7.21 28.21
C ASN A 129 -1.44 6.21 27.92
N LEU A 130 -2.09 6.33 26.76
CA LEU A 130 -2.98 5.29 26.22
C LEU A 130 -2.41 4.78 24.90
N ARG A 131 -2.35 3.46 24.76
CA ARG A 131 -1.89 2.76 23.56
C ARG A 131 -3.15 2.34 22.81
N ILE A 132 -3.35 2.86 21.60
CA ILE A 132 -4.40 2.37 20.71
C ILE A 132 -3.83 1.17 19.97
N VAL A 133 -4.42 0.01 20.16
CA VAL A 133 -4.20 -1.17 19.33
C VAL A 133 -5.44 -1.26 18.42
N VAL A 134 -5.26 -1.08 17.12
CA VAL A 134 -6.33 -1.39 16.16
C VAL A 134 -6.02 -2.75 15.59
N ASN A 135 -6.77 -3.74 16.07
CA ASN A 135 -6.75 -5.08 15.54
C ASN A 135 -7.91 -5.25 14.56
N GLY A 136 -7.54 -5.09 13.30
CA GLY A 136 -8.29 -5.31 12.07
C GLY A 136 -7.26 -5.22 10.94
N PRO A 137 -7.45 -5.84 9.76
CA PRO A 137 -6.40 -5.87 8.76
C PRO A 137 -6.29 -4.50 8.07
N ILE A 138 -5.71 -3.50 8.75
CA ILE A 138 -5.40 -2.16 8.21
C ILE A 138 -4.63 -2.31 6.89
N HIS A 139 -3.76 -3.32 6.83
CA HIS A 139 -3.09 -3.73 5.60
C HIS A 139 -4.06 -4.14 4.48
N ALA A 140 -5.12 -4.89 4.76
CA ALA A 140 -6.14 -5.26 3.76
C ALA A 140 -6.94 -4.03 3.29
N PHE A 141 -7.25 -3.09 4.18
CA PHE A 141 -7.86 -1.81 3.80
C PHE A 141 -6.93 -1.02 2.87
N ALA A 142 -5.65 -0.84 3.25
CA ALA A 142 -4.67 -0.16 2.42
C ALA A 142 -4.47 -0.84 1.06
N ILE A 143 -4.44 -2.19 1.03
CA ILE A 143 -4.43 -2.95 -0.22
C ILE A 143 -5.64 -2.61 -1.07
N LYS A 144 -6.84 -2.71 -0.50
CA LYS A 144 -8.09 -2.41 -1.21
C LYS A 144 -8.07 -1.00 -1.79
N SER A 145 -7.72 0.01 -0.99
CA SER A 145 -7.62 1.40 -1.44
C SER A 145 -6.59 1.58 -2.56
N ILE A 146 -5.41 0.98 -2.46
CA ILE A 146 -4.39 1.08 -3.51
C ILE A 146 -4.81 0.34 -4.78
N MET A 147 -5.49 -0.80 -4.66
CA MET A 147 -6.00 -1.56 -5.81
C MET A 147 -7.08 -0.78 -6.57
N GLU A 148 -7.97 -0.13 -5.83
CA GLU A 148 -9.09 0.63 -6.39
C GLU A 148 -8.63 1.96 -6.98
N ARG A 149 -7.78 2.70 -6.27
CA ARG A 149 -7.35 4.05 -6.65
C ARG A 149 -6.12 4.06 -7.54
N GLY A 150 -5.16 3.17 -7.27
CA GLY A 150 -3.85 3.13 -7.91
C GLY A 150 -3.89 3.20 -9.43
N PRO A 151 -4.72 2.42 -10.14
CA PRO A 151 -4.77 2.43 -11.60
C PRO A 151 -5.12 3.80 -12.18
N TYR A 152 -6.01 4.54 -11.51
CA TYR A 152 -6.38 5.90 -11.91
C TYR A 152 -5.25 6.89 -11.65
N LEU A 153 -4.52 6.71 -10.55
CA LEU A 153 -3.41 7.56 -10.13
C LEU A 153 -2.14 7.37 -10.97
N ILE A 154 -2.01 6.30 -11.75
CA ILE A 154 -0.81 6.06 -12.58
C ILE A 154 -1.13 5.98 -14.08
N LYS A 155 -2.39 6.17 -14.49
CA LYS A 155 -2.83 6.02 -15.89
C LYS A 155 -2.18 7.02 -16.85
N ASP A 156 -1.74 8.16 -16.31
CA ASP A 156 -1.10 9.26 -17.03
C ASP A 156 0.36 8.98 -17.36
N LEU A 157 0.98 8.00 -16.69
CA LEU A 157 2.35 7.59 -16.98
C LEU A 157 2.45 6.91 -18.34
N THR A 158 3.59 7.09 -18.98
CA THR A 158 3.90 6.52 -20.29
C THR A 158 4.57 5.16 -20.14
N PRO A 159 4.06 4.10 -20.79
CA PRO A 159 4.64 2.77 -20.71
C PRO A 159 5.79 2.59 -21.71
N ILE A 160 6.83 1.86 -21.32
CA ILE A 160 7.97 1.48 -22.16
C ILE A 160 8.49 0.10 -21.76
N LEU A 161 8.90 -0.69 -22.75
CA LEU A 161 9.49 -2.01 -22.51
C LEU A 161 11.01 -1.97 -22.69
N PHE A 162 11.75 -2.27 -21.64
CA PHE A 162 13.20 -2.46 -21.73
C PHE A 162 13.51 -3.89 -22.14
N VAL A 163 14.34 -4.04 -23.18
CA VAL A 163 14.74 -5.35 -23.73
C VAL A 163 16.25 -5.51 -23.64
N ASN A 164 16.68 -6.50 -22.88
CA ASN A 164 18.06 -6.73 -22.51
C ASN A 164 18.77 -7.67 -23.51
N PHE A 165 19.79 -7.16 -24.19
CA PHE A 165 20.64 -7.91 -25.12
C PHE A 165 22.01 -8.27 -24.53
N THR A 166 22.16 -8.19 -23.21
CA THR A 166 23.41 -8.49 -22.50
C THR A 166 23.41 -9.90 -21.90
N LYS A 167 24.57 -10.34 -21.39
CA LYS A 167 24.71 -11.60 -20.66
C LYS A 167 24.27 -11.49 -19.19
N ARG A 168 24.16 -10.26 -18.67
CA ARG A 168 23.63 -9.98 -17.34
C ARG A 168 22.12 -10.15 -17.41
N ASP A 169 21.52 -10.92 -16.50
CA ASP A 169 20.06 -11.06 -16.48
C ASP A 169 19.42 -9.98 -15.61
N PHE A 170 18.18 -9.61 -15.94
CA PHE A 170 17.33 -8.95 -14.97
C PHE A 170 17.00 -9.90 -13.82
N ILE A 171 16.93 -9.35 -12.62
CA ILE A 171 16.58 -10.06 -11.39
C ILE A 171 15.28 -9.50 -10.81
N THR A 172 14.67 -10.25 -9.90
CA THR A 172 13.49 -9.80 -9.16
C THR A 172 13.70 -10.03 -7.66
N SER A 173 12.69 -9.75 -6.85
CA SER A 173 12.75 -9.87 -5.40
C SER A 173 11.40 -10.25 -4.79
N ASP A 174 11.37 -10.34 -3.47
CA ASP A 174 10.12 -10.44 -2.69
C ASP A 174 9.30 -9.13 -2.64
N ASN A 175 9.79 -8.07 -3.30
CA ASN A 175 9.07 -6.83 -3.57
C ASN A 175 9.44 -6.29 -4.98
N PRO A 176 8.80 -6.82 -6.05
CA PRO A 176 9.29 -6.65 -7.42
C PRO A 176 9.03 -5.26 -8.03
N ILE A 177 7.99 -4.54 -7.58
CA ILE A 177 7.61 -3.23 -8.12
C ILE A 177 8.39 -2.14 -7.41
N VAL A 178 9.29 -1.47 -8.14
CA VAL A 178 10.08 -0.35 -7.62
C VAL A 178 9.49 0.97 -8.07
N LEU A 179 9.13 1.83 -7.12
CA LEU A 179 8.83 3.23 -7.38
C LEU A 179 10.11 4.03 -7.15
N TYR A 180 10.47 4.87 -8.11
CA TYR A 180 11.71 5.63 -8.07
C TYR A 180 11.56 6.96 -8.81
N ASN A 181 12.35 7.94 -8.41
CA ASN A 181 12.36 9.25 -9.04
C ASN A 181 13.80 9.67 -9.37
N SER A 182 14.22 9.45 -10.61
CA SER A 182 15.60 9.79 -11.01
C SER A 182 15.85 11.30 -11.05
N PHE A 183 14.81 12.10 -11.29
CA PHE A 183 14.93 13.55 -11.43
C PHE A 183 15.34 14.21 -10.11
N PHE A 184 14.68 13.86 -9.00
CA PHE A 184 14.99 14.46 -7.69
C PHE A 184 16.24 13.87 -7.01
N ASN A 185 16.66 12.67 -7.40
CA ASN A 185 17.87 12.05 -6.86
C ASN A 185 19.17 12.49 -7.58
N ASN A 186 19.11 13.45 -8.52
CA ASN A 186 20.26 13.91 -9.29
C ASN A 186 20.59 15.40 -9.00
N PRO A 187 21.83 15.76 -8.60
CA PRO A 187 22.20 17.10 -8.14
C PRO A 187 22.09 18.26 -9.15
N GLU A 188 21.85 17.99 -10.43
CA GLU A 188 21.67 19.05 -11.44
C GLU A 188 20.25 19.65 -11.41
N GLY A 189 19.32 19.07 -10.64
CA GLY A 189 17.99 19.62 -10.40
C GLY A 189 18.03 20.78 -9.39
N HIS A 190 18.18 22.00 -9.87
CA HIS A 190 18.06 23.22 -9.06
C HIS A 190 16.60 23.55 -8.72
N PHE A 191 15.91 22.90 -7.77
CA PHE A 191 14.53 23.34 -7.44
C PHE A 191 14.12 23.32 -5.95
N LEU A 192 13.13 24.18 -5.69
CA LEU A 192 12.87 24.98 -4.47
C LEU A 192 12.38 24.25 -3.22
N TYR A 193 12.02 22.99 -3.31
CA TYR A 193 11.62 22.15 -2.19
C TYR A 193 11.72 20.73 -2.74
N PRO A 194 12.56 19.82 -2.21
CA PRO A 194 12.22 18.42 -2.37
C PRO A 194 10.86 18.27 -1.66
N PRO A 195 9.75 17.96 -2.36
CA PRO A 195 8.53 17.67 -1.65
C PRO A 195 8.84 16.53 -0.69
N SER A 196 8.22 16.57 0.47
CA SER A 196 8.28 15.58 1.53
C SER A 196 7.83 14.21 0.96
N GLY A 197 8.73 13.51 0.25
CA GLY A 197 8.47 12.30 -0.54
C GLY A 197 8.37 12.54 -2.05
N THR A 198 9.10 11.76 -2.86
CA THR A 198 9.12 11.91 -4.33
C THR A 198 8.62 10.67 -5.10
N ASN A 199 8.27 9.59 -4.39
CA ASN A 199 7.88 8.30 -4.97
C ASN A 199 6.38 7.97 -4.75
N GLY A 200 5.54 8.94 -4.40
CA GLY A 200 4.09 8.72 -4.32
C GLY A 200 3.49 8.44 -5.71
N LEU A 201 2.36 7.73 -5.79
CA LEU A 201 1.76 7.32 -7.07
C LEU A 201 1.46 8.48 -8.02
N GLN A 202 1.18 9.67 -7.48
CA GLN A 202 0.96 10.92 -8.22
C GLN A 202 2.15 11.89 -8.17
N SER A 203 3.30 11.52 -7.59
CA SER A 203 4.46 12.42 -7.52
C SER A 203 4.99 12.77 -8.93
N PRO A 204 5.31 14.05 -9.22
CA PRO A 204 5.96 14.45 -10.47
C PRO A 204 7.29 13.74 -10.68
N GLY A 205 7.56 13.29 -11.90
CA GLY A 205 8.79 12.56 -12.19
C GLY A 205 8.80 11.12 -11.67
N LEU A 206 7.65 10.53 -11.31
CA LEU A 206 7.59 9.14 -10.91
C LEU A 206 8.01 8.19 -12.05
N GLN A 207 8.77 7.17 -11.70
CA GLN A 207 9.07 6.01 -12.52
C GLN A 207 8.70 4.74 -11.74
N ILE A 208 8.06 3.79 -12.41
CA ILE A 208 7.69 2.48 -11.85
C ILE A 208 8.41 1.42 -12.67
N PHE A 209 9.24 0.60 -12.04
CA PHE A 209 10.00 -0.47 -12.69
C PHE A 209 9.47 -1.84 -12.26
N TRP A 210 9.18 -2.69 -13.24
CA TRP A 210 8.73 -4.06 -13.01
C TRP A 210 9.49 -5.04 -13.93
N PRO A 211 10.47 -5.79 -13.41
CA PRO A 211 11.12 -6.84 -14.19
C PRO A 211 10.10 -7.95 -14.49
N LEU A 212 9.90 -8.31 -15.76
CA LEU A 212 8.89 -9.31 -16.18
C LEU A 212 9.48 -10.72 -16.31
N ASP A 213 10.73 -10.80 -16.78
CA ASP A 213 11.55 -12.00 -16.87
C ASP A 213 13.04 -11.61 -16.86
N THR A 214 13.93 -12.53 -17.23
CA THR A 214 15.39 -12.28 -17.30
C THR A 214 15.82 -11.26 -18.36
N LYS A 215 14.96 -10.94 -19.34
CA LYS A 215 15.29 -10.12 -20.51
C LYS A 215 14.40 -8.89 -20.70
N HIS A 216 13.26 -8.81 -20.02
CA HIS A 216 12.26 -7.77 -20.21
C HIS A 216 11.94 -7.09 -18.88
N MET A 217 11.89 -5.77 -18.89
CA MET A 217 11.43 -4.95 -17.77
C MET A 217 10.41 -3.94 -18.28
N LEU A 218 9.21 -3.96 -17.72
CA LEU A 218 8.22 -2.93 -17.98
C LEU A 218 8.52 -1.72 -17.12
N VAL A 219 8.44 -0.53 -17.72
CA VAL A 219 8.58 0.72 -17.00
C VAL A 219 7.40 1.63 -17.32
N LEU A 220 6.80 2.24 -16.30
CA LEU A 220 5.93 3.39 -16.46
C LEU A 220 6.70 4.63 -16.01
N TYR A 221 6.65 5.71 -16.78
CA TYR A 221 7.40 6.93 -16.44
C TYR A 221 6.65 8.21 -16.79
N ASP A 222 6.98 9.27 -16.07
CA ASP A 222 6.51 10.62 -16.37
C ASP A 222 7.31 11.21 -17.55
N LYS A 223 6.66 11.29 -18.72
CA LYS A 223 7.27 11.80 -19.97
C LYS A 223 7.63 13.29 -19.93
N GLU A 224 7.05 14.05 -19.00
CA GLU A 224 7.43 15.45 -18.84
C GLU A 224 8.87 15.56 -18.30
N PHE A 225 9.33 14.56 -17.54
CA PHE A 225 10.64 14.55 -16.88
C PHE A 225 11.68 13.70 -17.59
N TYR A 226 11.27 12.62 -18.25
CA TYR A 226 12.19 11.66 -18.86
C TYR A 226 11.89 11.40 -20.32
N ASN A 227 12.95 11.17 -21.09
CA ASN A 227 12.87 10.67 -22.46
C ASN A 227 13.80 9.46 -22.60
N PHE A 228 13.39 8.48 -23.42
CA PHE A 228 14.17 7.28 -23.68
C PHE A 228 14.45 7.13 -25.17
N LYS A 229 15.58 6.50 -25.51
CA LYS A 229 15.84 6.03 -26.87
C LYS A 229 14.98 4.80 -27.18
N VAL A 230 13.80 5.04 -27.73
CA VAL A 230 12.86 3.99 -28.13
C VAL A 230 12.90 3.70 -29.62
N ALA A 231 12.67 2.44 -29.97
CA ALA A 231 12.26 2.06 -31.33
C ALA A 231 10.74 2.26 -31.51
N SER A 232 10.25 2.16 -32.74
CA SER A 232 8.83 2.39 -33.09
C SER A 232 7.83 1.43 -32.43
N ASN A 233 8.31 0.40 -31.73
CA ASN A 233 7.52 -0.59 -31.00
C ASN A 233 7.46 -0.30 -29.49
N GLU A 234 7.77 0.93 -29.06
CA GLU A 234 7.82 1.36 -27.65
C GLU A 234 8.77 0.50 -26.80
N CYS A 235 9.87 0.06 -27.41
CA CYS A 235 10.91 -0.74 -26.77
C CYS A 235 12.25 0.00 -26.75
N ALA A 236 12.93 0.01 -25.59
CA ALA A 236 14.31 0.44 -25.46
C ALA A 236 15.23 -0.77 -25.36
N LYS A 237 16.21 -0.88 -26.27
CA LYS A 237 17.18 -1.98 -26.29
C LYS A 237 18.40 -1.62 -25.44
N ILE A 238 18.77 -2.52 -24.54
CA ILE A 238 19.91 -2.35 -23.62
C ILE A 238 21.05 -3.26 -24.06
N TYR A 239 22.22 -2.66 -24.28
CA TYR A 239 23.44 -3.37 -24.70
C TYR A 239 24.59 -3.27 -23.70
N LEU A 240 24.45 -2.48 -22.63
CA LEU A 240 25.49 -2.28 -21.64
C LEU A 240 25.11 -2.95 -20.32
N GLU A 241 25.97 -3.86 -19.84
CA GLU A 241 25.75 -4.57 -18.57
C GLU A 241 25.68 -3.62 -17.37
N LYS A 242 26.38 -2.47 -17.42
CA LYS A 242 26.30 -1.45 -16.38
C LYS A 242 24.90 -0.87 -16.18
N ASP A 243 24.10 -0.79 -17.25
CA ASP A 243 22.72 -0.30 -17.17
C ASP A 243 21.83 -1.37 -16.52
N ILE A 244 22.08 -2.66 -16.82
CA ILE A 244 21.41 -3.78 -16.16
C ILE A 244 21.77 -3.84 -14.68
N ASP A 245 23.04 -3.61 -14.33
CA ASP A 245 23.47 -3.51 -12.93
C ASP A 245 22.77 -2.39 -12.19
N ALA A 246 22.64 -1.22 -12.82
CA ALA A 246 21.95 -0.08 -12.23
C ALA A 246 20.46 -0.40 -11.98
N LEU A 247 19.80 -1.01 -12.96
CA LEU A 247 18.41 -1.45 -12.84
C LEU A 247 18.22 -2.54 -11.77
N ASN A 248 19.11 -3.54 -11.74
CA ASN A 248 19.09 -4.62 -10.77
C ASN A 248 19.39 -4.12 -9.34
N SER A 249 20.21 -3.08 -9.18
CA SER A 249 20.51 -2.50 -7.86
C SER A 249 19.25 -2.02 -7.16
N MET A 250 18.26 -1.52 -7.91
CA MET A 250 16.98 -1.11 -7.35
C MET A 250 16.21 -2.25 -6.68
N GLN A 251 16.35 -3.49 -7.16
CA GLN A 251 15.75 -4.65 -6.51
C GLN A 251 16.37 -4.92 -5.13
N PHE A 252 17.66 -4.63 -4.93
CA PHE A 252 18.30 -4.73 -3.61
C PHE A 252 17.80 -3.67 -2.64
N PHE A 253 17.49 -2.47 -3.13
CA PHE A 253 16.96 -1.41 -2.28
C PHE A 253 15.49 -1.61 -1.92
N ASN A 254 14.74 -2.28 -2.79
CA ASN A 254 13.31 -2.45 -2.62
C ASN A 254 12.92 -3.76 -1.91
N CYS A 255 13.74 -4.80 -2.01
CA CYS A 255 13.45 -6.11 -1.41
C CYS A 255 13.34 -6.05 0.11
N SER A 256 12.58 -6.98 0.69
CA SER A 256 12.51 -7.19 2.13
C SER A 256 13.67 -8.06 2.62
N ASP A 257 13.84 -9.24 2.01
CA ASP A 257 14.80 -10.24 2.50
C ASP A 257 15.55 -10.93 1.36
N ASN A 258 14.91 -11.11 0.20
CA ASN A 258 15.39 -12.04 -0.83
C ASN A 258 15.39 -11.44 -2.24
N ILE A 259 16.49 -11.71 -2.94
CA ILE A 259 16.64 -11.52 -4.38
C ILE A 259 16.46 -12.86 -5.07
N PHE A 260 15.72 -12.87 -6.17
CA PHE A 260 15.46 -14.05 -6.98
C PHE A 260 15.98 -13.90 -8.41
N PHE A 261 16.57 -14.96 -8.94
CA PHE A 261 17.22 -14.96 -10.25
C PHE A 261 17.24 -16.37 -10.87
N ALA A 262 17.50 -16.44 -12.17
CA ALA A 262 17.28 -17.66 -12.94
C ALA A 262 18.38 -18.71 -12.77
N ASP A 263 19.64 -18.31 -12.78
CA ASP A 263 20.78 -19.23 -12.90
C ASP A 263 21.95 -18.88 -11.99
N GLN A 264 22.68 -19.91 -11.55
CA GLN A 264 23.84 -19.77 -10.69
C GLN A 264 25.00 -18.99 -11.35
N SER A 265 25.03 -18.89 -12.68
CA SER A 265 25.97 -18.02 -13.39
C SER A 265 25.90 -16.54 -12.96
N GLN A 266 24.80 -16.11 -12.34
CA GLN A 266 24.64 -14.75 -11.83
C GLN A 266 25.17 -14.56 -10.40
N ASP A 267 25.61 -15.61 -9.69
CA ASP A 267 26.03 -15.55 -8.28
C ASP A 267 27.10 -14.48 -8.02
N GLU A 268 28.11 -14.37 -8.91
CA GLU A 268 29.18 -13.38 -8.78
C GLU A 268 28.64 -11.95 -8.91
N ASN A 269 27.70 -11.74 -9.83
CA ASN A 269 27.05 -10.44 -9.99
C ASN A 269 26.21 -10.07 -8.76
N ILE A 270 25.41 -11.01 -8.25
CA ILE A 270 24.61 -10.79 -7.05
C ILE A 270 25.49 -10.41 -5.85
N LYS A 271 26.60 -11.13 -5.64
CA LYS A 271 27.58 -10.79 -4.59
C LYS A 271 28.19 -9.41 -4.80
N PHE A 272 28.55 -9.08 -6.04
CA PHE A 272 29.10 -7.78 -6.39
C PHE A 272 28.13 -6.64 -6.09
N LEU A 273 26.87 -6.73 -6.55
CA LEU A 273 25.85 -5.70 -6.32
C LEU A 273 25.55 -5.52 -4.83
N HIS A 274 25.35 -6.62 -4.09
CA HIS A 274 25.15 -6.54 -2.64
C HIS A 274 26.35 -5.89 -1.96
N SER A 275 27.58 -6.32 -2.27
CA SER A 275 28.77 -5.74 -1.65
C SER A 275 28.96 -4.26 -1.99
N LYS A 276 28.62 -3.85 -3.22
CA LYS A 276 28.77 -2.47 -3.70
C LYS A 276 27.80 -1.51 -3.02
N TYR A 277 26.58 -1.96 -2.75
CA TYR A 277 25.52 -1.11 -2.24
C TYR A 277 25.01 -1.49 -0.84
N LYS A 278 25.75 -2.33 -0.11
CA LYS A 278 25.45 -2.75 1.28
C LYS A 278 25.14 -1.58 2.22
N ASP A 279 25.75 -0.42 1.99
CA ASP A 279 25.60 0.77 2.84
C ASP A 279 24.36 1.59 2.47
N LEU A 280 23.63 1.24 1.41
CA LEU A 280 22.35 1.85 1.01
C LEU A 280 21.16 0.92 1.27
N ILE A 281 21.42 -0.38 1.41
CA ILE A 281 20.42 -1.42 1.74
C ILE A 281 19.99 -1.27 3.22
N ASP A 282 18.72 -1.52 3.52
CA ASP A 282 18.11 -1.41 4.87
C ASP A 282 18.15 -0.01 5.52
N LYS A 283 18.44 1.04 4.75
CA LYS A 283 18.39 2.42 5.22
C LYS A 283 17.05 3.08 4.89
N GLU A 284 15.96 2.50 5.38
CA GLU A 284 14.67 3.18 5.31
C GLU A 284 14.55 4.18 6.45
N TYR A 285 14.55 5.46 6.07
CA TYR A 285 14.24 6.55 6.98
C TYR A 285 12.83 7.03 6.65
N GLN A 286 11.86 6.68 7.49
CA GLN A 286 10.56 7.34 7.46
C GLN A 286 10.73 8.77 7.97
N ALA A 287 10.09 9.72 7.29
CA ALA A 287 10.10 11.12 7.67
C ALA A 287 8.66 11.66 7.67
N ILE A 288 8.40 12.53 8.64
CA ILE A 288 7.15 13.26 8.77
C ILE A 288 7.50 14.74 8.61
N ASP A 289 6.79 15.41 7.70
CA ASP A 289 6.89 16.84 7.48
C ASP A 289 5.50 17.46 7.59
N THR A 290 5.42 18.78 7.78
CA THR A 290 4.15 19.49 7.86
C THR A 290 4.22 20.71 6.96
N ILE A 291 3.43 20.70 5.89
CA ILE A 291 3.37 21.79 4.94
C ILE A 291 2.15 22.66 5.25
N LYS A 292 2.36 23.97 5.35
CA LYS A 292 1.27 24.95 5.44
C LYS A 292 0.76 25.30 4.05
N ARG A 293 -0.52 25.11 3.80
CA ARG A 293 -1.22 25.49 2.57
C ARG A 293 -2.34 26.48 2.89
N THR A 294 -2.34 27.62 2.20
CA THR A 294 -3.48 28.54 2.21
C THR A 294 -4.48 28.09 1.14
N LYS A 295 -5.70 27.74 1.56
CA LYS A 295 -6.80 27.41 0.64
C LYS A 295 -7.19 28.64 -0.19
N SER A 296 -7.88 28.42 -1.31
CA SER A 296 -8.45 29.49 -2.15
C SER A 296 -9.42 30.41 -1.40
N SER A 297 -9.96 29.96 -0.25
CA SER A 297 -10.76 30.75 0.69
C SER A 297 -9.95 31.69 1.61
N GLY A 298 -8.61 31.70 1.53
CA GLY A 298 -7.72 32.44 2.44
C GLY A 298 -7.45 31.74 3.78
N GLN A 299 -8.04 30.57 4.01
CA GLN A 299 -7.87 29.81 5.25
C GLN A 299 -6.56 29.01 5.22
N GLU A 300 -5.71 29.17 6.23
CA GLU A 300 -4.52 28.32 6.39
C GLU A 300 -4.93 26.90 6.82
N SER A 301 -4.33 25.91 6.17
CA SER A 301 -4.47 24.50 6.48
C SER A 301 -3.08 23.87 6.60
N GLU A 302 -2.88 23.05 7.62
CA GLU A 302 -1.66 22.26 7.77
C GLU A 302 -1.88 20.87 7.17
N ILE A 303 -1.00 20.45 6.28
CA ILE A 303 -0.97 19.12 5.69
C ILE A 303 0.20 18.39 6.31
N VAL A 304 -0.09 17.37 7.11
CA VAL A 304 0.93 16.44 7.59
C VAL A 304 1.24 15.48 6.46
N ILE A 305 2.49 15.47 6.01
CA ILE A 305 2.97 14.59 4.95
C ILE A 305 3.93 13.58 5.57
N THR A 306 3.62 12.31 5.41
CA THR A 306 4.51 11.23 5.82
C THR A 306 5.03 10.53 4.58
N TYR A 307 6.33 10.26 4.54
CA TYR A 307 6.97 9.69 3.36
C TYR A 307 8.19 8.85 3.72
N THR A 308 8.53 7.92 2.84
CA THR A 308 9.82 7.24 2.87
C THR A 308 10.84 8.13 2.19
N ARG A 309 11.96 8.42 2.88
CA ARG A 309 13.05 9.18 2.26
C ARG A 309 13.60 8.43 1.06
N ASP A 310 13.95 9.20 0.05
CA ASP A 310 14.63 8.67 -1.11
C ASP A 310 16.00 8.10 -0.73
N ILE A 311 16.34 6.99 -1.37
CA ILE A 311 17.67 6.39 -1.26
C ILE A 311 18.64 7.31 -2.00
N ASP A 312 19.79 7.61 -1.39
CA ASP A 312 20.89 8.36 -2.03
C ASP A 312 21.59 7.48 -3.08
N TYR A 313 20.87 7.24 -4.17
CA TYR A 313 21.29 6.48 -5.33
C TYR A 313 21.08 7.33 -6.58
N LYS A 314 21.96 7.19 -7.56
CA LYS A 314 21.86 7.94 -8.82
C LYS A 314 21.67 6.97 -9.96
N LEU A 315 20.42 6.82 -10.39
CA LEU A 315 20.08 6.03 -11.55
C LEU A 315 20.42 6.81 -12.82
N ILE A 316 21.50 6.41 -13.50
CA ILE A 316 21.92 6.95 -14.78
C ILE A 316 21.97 5.81 -15.78
N LEU A 317 21.10 5.87 -16.78
CA LEU A 317 21.01 4.87 -17.85
C LEU A 317 21.52 5.48 -19.16
N SER A 318 22.33 4.74 -19.90
CA SER A 318 22.95 5.24 -21.14
C SER A 318 21.95 5.63 -22.25
N PHE A 319 20.69 5.23 -22.10
CA PHE A 319 19.59 5.43 -23.04
C PHE A 319 18.45 6.27 -22.48
N MET A 320 18.64 6.89 -21.30
CA MET A 320 17.68 7.80 -20.65
C MET A 320 18.21 9.24 -20.68
N TYR A 321 17.29 10.19 -20.87
CA TYR A 321 17.55 11.62 -20.90
C TYR A 321 16.59 12.34 -19.96
N PHE A 322 17.11 13.30 -19.20
CA PHE A 322 16.31 14.20 -18.40
C PHE A 322 15.83 15.36 -19.26
N ASN A 323 14.55 15.73 -19.11
CA ASN A 323 14.06 16.98 -19.64
C ASN A 323 14.49 18.12 -18.72
N MET A 324 15.50 18.89 -19.12
CA MET A 324 16.06 20.00 -18.32
C MET A 324 15.07 21.16 -18.12
N ASN A 325 14.00 21.21 -18.91
CA ASN A 325 12.94 22.22 -18.77
C ASN A 325 11.80 21.75 -17.86
N ALA A 326 11.79 20.48 -17.44
CA ALA A 326 10.78 19.96 -16.54
C ALA A 326 10.83 20.69 -15.21
N LYS A 327 9.66 21.04 -14.68
CA LYS A 327 9.50 21.66 -13.37
C LYS A 327 8.39 20.95 -12.62
N ALA A 328 8.69 20.48 -11.43
CA ALA A 328 7.65 20.09 -10.48
C ALA A 328 7.04 21.37 -9.90
N ILE A 329 5.91 21.79 -10.45
CA ILE A 329 5.20 23.00 -10.00
C ILE A 329 4.46 22.73 -8.68
N ASP A 330 4.09 21.47 -8.42
CA ASP A 330 3.31 21.06 -7.26
C ASP A 330 3.71 19.65 -6.77
N ILE A 331 3.10 19.15 -5.69
CA ILE A 331 3.38 17.83 -5.07
C ILE A 331 2.75 16.65 -5.82
N ALA A 332 1.79 16.91 -6.71
CA ALA A 332 1.12 15.92 -7.55
C ALA A 332 1.21 16.30 -9.04
N ARG A 333 1.24 15.31 -9.93
CA ARG A 333 1.23 15.51 -11.39
C ARG A 333 -0.10 16.10 -11.84
N ASP A 334 -1.21 15.57 -11.33
CA ASP A 334 -2.56 16.06 -11.65
C ASP A 334 -3.52 15.93 -10.46
N PHE A 335 -3.82 17.07 -9.81
CA PHE A 335 -4.79 17.10 -8.72
C PHE A 335 -6.21 16.78 -9.14
N SER A 336 -6.59 17.00 -10.40
CA SER A 336 -7.93 16.64 -10.86
C SER A 336 -8.13 15.13 -10.87
N ILE A 337 -7.07 14.35 -11.10
CA ILE A 337 -7.10 12.90 -10.94
C ILE A 337 -7.27 12.53 -9.47
N CYS A 338 -6.56 13.20 -8.55
CA CYS A 338 -6.73 12.98 -7.11
C CYS A 338 -8.17 13.28 -6.66
N ASP A 339 -8.70 14.44 -7.03
CA ASP A 339 -10.06 14.86 -6.67
C ASP A 339 -11.12 13.92 -7.25
N LEU A 340 -10.93 13.47 -8.49
CA LEU A 340 -11.83 12.52 -9.16
C LEU A 340 -11.81 11.16 -8.48
N VAL A 341 -10.62 10.66 -8.13
CA VAL A 341 -10.46 9.43 -7.36
C VAL A 341 -11.15 9.59 -6.00
N ASP A 342 -10.91 10.68 -5.29
CA ASP A 342 -11.57 10.92 -4.01
C ASP A 342 -13.10 10.93 -4.17
N GLN A 343 -13.66 11.62 -5.18
CA GLN A 343 -15.11 11.61 -5.44
C GLN A 343 -15.68 10.22 -5.73
N PHE A 344 -15.06 9.46 -6.65
CA PHE A 344 -15.53 8.11 -7.03
C PHE A 344 -15.55 7.15 -5.85
N PHE A 345 -14.59 7.26 -4.92
CA PHE A 345 -14.48 6.36 -3.78
C PHE A 345 -15.09 6.90 -2.49
N ILE A 346 -15.40 8.20 -2.42
CA ILE A 346 -16.30 8.77 -1.39
C ILE A 346 -17.74 8.32 -1.65
N GLU A 347 -18.20 8.27 -2.91
CA GLU A 347 -19.57 7.84 -3.23
C GLU A 347 -19.90 6.39 -2.82
N GLU A 348 -18.91 5.48 -2.80
CA GLU A 348 -19.10 4.10 -2.28
C GLU A 348 -19.00 4.00 -0.74
N GLU A 349 -18.26 4.88 -0.07
CA GLU A 349 -18.13 4.89 1.40
C GLU A 349 -19.21 5.72 2.12
N GLU A 350 -19.81 6.72 1.44
CA GLU A 350 -20.82 7.64 2.02
C GLU A 350 -22.28 7.17 1.89
N GLN A 351 -22.57 6.04 1.25
CA GLN A 351 -23.95 5.54 1.14
C GLN A 351 -24.40 4.74 2.38
N PHE A 352 -24.19 5.30 3.57
CA PHE A 352 -24.96 4.89 4.75
C PHE A 352 -25.49 6.13 5.45
N ASP A 353 -26.77 6.10 5.84
CA ASP A 353 -27.44 7.20 6.53
C ASP A 353 -26.81 7.39 7.92
N ARG A 354 -25.79 8.23 8.00
CA ARG A 354 -25.11 8.55 9.26
C ARG A 354 -25.96 9.53 10.06
N LEU A 355 -26.53 9.07 11.17
CA LEU A 355 -27.42 9.84 12.03
C LEU A 355 -26.67 10.76 13.01
N PHE A 356 -25.42 10.41 13.38
CA PHE A 356 -24.56 11.21 14.27
C PHE A 356 -23.07 10.90 14.06
N TYR A 357 -22.19 11.78 14.57
CA TYR A 357 -20.74 11.58 14.55
C TYR A 357 -20.23 10.91 15.84
N LEU A 358 -19.27 10.00 15.69
CA LEU A 358 -18.57 9.37 16.81
C LEU A 358 -17.63 10.36 17.50
N GLY A 359 -17.51 10.21 18.81
CA GLY A 359 -16.38 10.77 19.56
C GLY A 359 -15.14 9.90 19.47
N LYS A 360 -14.07 10.31 20.15
CA LYS A 360 -12.80 9.59 20.20
C LYS A 360 -13.01 8.13 20.63
N LEU A 361 -12.52 7.18 19.83
CA LEU A 361 -12.63 5.75 20.14
C LEU A 361 -11.71 5.37 21.31
N VAL A 362 -12.27 4.64 22.27
CA VAL A 362 -11.58 4.14 23.47
C VAL A 362 -12.01 2.70 23.72
N PHE A 363 -11.05 1.79 23.93
CA PHE A 363 -11.33 0.39 24.24
C PHE A 363 -11.09 0.14 25.72
N THR A 364 -11.96 -0.66 26.34
CA THR A 364 -11.67 -1.28 27.65
C THR A 364 -10.81 -2.53 27.45
N GLU A 365 -10.21 -3.03 28.53
CA GLU A 365 -9.38 -4.24 28.47
C GLU A 365 -10.20 -5.46 27.99
N GLY A 366 -11.46 -5.59 28.43
CA GLY A 366 -12.34 -6.66 27.95
C GLY A 366 -12.81 -6.48 26.51
N GLY A 367 -13.14 -5.25 26.10
CA GLY A 367 -13.52 -4.94 24.73
C GLY A 367 -12.40 -5.20 23.74
N ASP A 368 -11.18 -4.79 24.10
CA ASP A 368 -9.96 -5.07 23.34
C ASP A 368 -9.71 -6.58 23.26
N ARG A 369 -9.80 -7.30 24.38
CA ARG A 369 -9.61 -8.76 24.42
C ARG A 369 -10.58 -9.52 23.51
N ILE A 370 -11.86 -9.14 23.48
CA ILE A 370 -12.87 -9.82 22.65
C ILE A 370 -12.60 -9.58 21.15
N LEU A 371 -12.17 -8.38 20.77
CA LEU A 371 -11.85 -8.04 19.38
C LEU A 371 -10.48 -8.56 18.93
N ASP A 372 -9.54 -8.76 19.85
CA ASP A 372 -8.16 -9.16 19.56
C ASP A 372 -7.94 -10.68 19.66
N LEU A 373 -8.35 -11.32 20.76
CA LEU A 373 -7.98 -12.71 21.05
C LEU A 373 -8.98 -13.76 20.58
N GLU A 374 -10.25 -13.38 20.41
CA GLU A 374 -11.32 -14.34 20.07
C GLU A 374 -11.60 -14.39 18.56
N GLU A 375 -10.98 -13.51 17.76
CA GLU A 375 -11.05 -13.47 16.28
C GLU A 375 -12.48 -13.59 15.69
N PRO A 376 -13.41 -12.66 16.00
CA PRO A 376 -14.75 -12.66 15.41
C PRO A 376 -14.73 -12.40 13.90
N ASP A 377 -15.76 -12.91 13.20
CA ASP A 377 -15.92 -12.69 11.76
C ASP A 377 -16.36 -11.25 11.43
N GLU A 378 -16.99 -10.56 12.39
CA GLU A 378 -17.45 -9.18 12.25
C GLU A 378 -16.32 -8.15 12.39
N ASP A 379 -16.23 -7.23 11.43
CA ASP A 379 -15.30 -6.08 11.49
C ASP A 379 -15.84 -5.01 12.45
N LEU A 380 -14.96 -4.46 13.29
CA LEU A 380 -15.24 -3.30 14.12
C LEU A 380 -15.81 -2.14 13.29
N LEU A 381 -15.30 -1.93 12.08
CA LEU A 381 -15.79 -0.86 11.21
C LEU A 381 -17.27 -1.04 10.85
N ASP A 382 -17.72 -2.27 10.66
CA ASP A 382 -19.12 -2.58 10.38
C ASP A 382 -19.99 -2.38 11.63
N LEU A 383 -19.50 -2.74 12.81
CA LEU A 383 -20.20 -2.46 14.08
C LEU A 383 -20.35 -0.95 14.32
N LEU A 384 -19.30 -0.16 14.02
CA LEU A 384 -19.34 1.30 14.11
C LEU A 384 -20.29 1.91 13.08
N LYS A 385 -20.32 1.40 11.84
CA LYS A 385 -21.27 1.82 10.80
C LYS A 385 -22.71 1.57 11.23
N ARG A 386 -23.00 0.38 11.71
CA ARG A 386 -24.32 0.00 12.26
C ARG A 386 -24.74 0.96 13.36
N HIS A 387 -23.86 1.22 14.33
CA HIS A 387 -24.10 2.14 15.43
C HIS A 387 -24.43 3.56 14.97
N VAL A 388 -23.63 4.15 14.06
CA VAL A 388 -23.90 5.51 13.58
C VAL A 388 -25.10 5.61 12.64
N SER A 389 -25.56 4.48 12.08
CA SER A 389 -26.74 4.39 11.21
C SER A 389 -28.06 4.16 11.95
N GLY A 390 -28.01 4.02 13.28
CA GLY A 390 -29.20 3.76 14.09
C GLY A 390 -29.57 2.28 14.24
N ASP A 391 -28.70 1.36 13.83
CA ASP A 391 -28.83 -0.04 14.22
C ASP A 391 -28.27 -0.22 15.62
N TRP A 392 -29.15 -0.19 16.62
CA TRP A 392 -28.78 -0.35 18.03
C TRP A 392 -28.47 -1.80 18.44
N GLY A 393 -28.67 -2.76 17.52
CA GLY A 393 -28.43 -4.17 17.78
C GLY A 393 -29.33 -4.76 18.88
N GLU A 394 -28.71 -5.46 19.83
CA GLU A 394 -29.32 -6.27 20.88
C GLU A 394 -29.44 -5.55 22.22
N VAL A 395 -29.86 -4.28 22.20
CA VAL A 395 -30.29 -3.53 23.39
C VAL A 395 -31.81 -3.62 23.59
N SER A 396 -32.30 -3.28 24.79
CA SER A 396 -33.74 -3.31 25.09
C SER A 396 -34.51 -2.28 24.26
N GLN A 397 -35.81 -2.49 24.04
CA GLN A 397 -36.63 -1.53 23.29
C GLN A 397 -36.61 -0.13 23.94
N GLU A 398 -36.60 -0.06 25.28
CA GLU A 398 -36.48 1.20 26.02
C GLU A 398 -35.14 1.90 25.80
N GLU A 399 -34.06 1.17 25.52
CA GLU A 399 -32.77 1.75 25.15
C GLU A 399 -32.80 2.26 23.70
N LYS A 400 -33.37 1.48 22.77
CA LYS A 400 -33.53 1.89 21.37
C LYS A 400 -34.31 3.21 21.25
N ASP A 401 -35.43 3.31 21.97
CA ASP A 401 -36.24 4.53 22.00
C ASP A 401 -35.48 5.71 22.62
N ARG A 402 -34.59 5.44 23.59
CA ARG A 402 -33.69 6.45 24.16
C ARG A 402 -32.61 6.87 23.17
N ASP A 403 -31.98 5.96 22.47
CA ASP A 403 -30.96 6.22 21.46
C ASP A 403 -31.52 7.04 20.29
N ASP A 404 -32.71 6.68 19.80
CA ASP A 404 -33.43 7.43 18.76
C ASP A 404 -33.69 8.89 19.17
N LYS A 405 -33.98 9.11 20.45
CA LYS A 405 -34.15 10.44 21.03
C LYS A 405 -32.80 11.14 21.24
N ALA A 406 -31.78 10.40 21.64
CA ALA A 406 -30.42 10.85 21.89
C ALA A 406 -29.72 11.39 20.64
N ILE A 407 -30.11 10.93 19.44
CA ILE A 407 -29.72 11.54 18.18
C ILE A 407 -30.12 13.02 18.13
N LYS A 408 -31.29 13.38 18.67
CA LYS A 408 -31.84 14.74 18.60
C LYS A 408 -31.45 15.62 19.79
N ASP A 409 -31.47 15.06 21.00
CA ASP A 409 -31.21 15.83 22.22
C ASP A 409 -29.75 15.77 22.70
N GLY A 410 -28.91 14.98 22.02
CA GLY A 410 -27.49 14.91 22.28
C GLY A 410 -27.14 14.09 23.52
N SER A 411 -28.08 13.35 24.12
CA SER A 411 -27.80 12.42 25.22
C SER A 411 -26.96 11.21 24.76
N ARG A 412 -26.52 10.38 25.71
CA ARG A 412 -25.67 9.20 25.48
C ARG A 412 -26.37 8.19 24.56
N ILE A 413 -25.62 7.53 23.68
CA ILE A 413 -26.12 6.49 22.76
C ILE A 413 -25.42 5.15 23.06
N MET A 414 -26.14 4.04 23.05
CA MET A 414 -25.56 2.71 23.29
C MET A 414 -26.11 1.62 22.35
N SER A 415 -25.23 0.97 21.59
CA SER A 415 -25.57 -0.25 20.86
C SER A 415 -24.86 -1.47 21.42
N ALA A 416 -25.40 -2.66 21.15
CA ALA A 416 -24.80 -3.91 21.58
C ALA A 416 -24.90 -4.99 20.50
N TYR A 417 -23.83 -5.76 20.30
CA TYR A 417 -23.75 -6.77 19.25
C TYR A 417 -23.15 -8.06 19.80
N THR A 418 -23.81 -9.18 19.53
CA THR A 418 -23.21 -10.50 19.73
C THR A 418 -22.44 -10.87 18.47
N LEU A 419 -21.16 -11.21 18.64
CA LEU A 419 -20.24 -11.59 17.57
C LEU A 419 -20.33 -13.08 17.24
N SER A 420 -19.71 -13.52 16.15
CA SER A 420 -19.68 -14.93 15.76
C SER A 420 -19.03 -15.85 16.81
N THR A 421 -18.19 -15.28 17.69
CA THR A 421 -17.58 -15.95 18.85
C THR A 421 -18.57 -16.20 20.01
N GLY A 422 -19.79 -15.67 19.92
CA GLY A 422 -20.79 -15.70 20.99
C GLY A 422 -20.52 -14.69 22.12
N LYS A 423 -19.47 -13.87 22.00
CA LYS A 423 -19.18 -12.77 22.93
C LYS A 423 -19.94 -11.52 22.53
N LYS A 424 -20.28 -10.69 23.51
CA LYS A 424 -21.07 -9.48 23.33
C LYS A 424 -20.23 -8.23 23.55
N ILE A 425 -20.24 -7.35 22.55
CA ILE A 425 -19.62 -6.03 22.60
C ILE A 425 -20.69 -4.96 22.71
N ILE A 426 -20.36 -3.91 23.44
CA ILE A 426 -21.16 -2.71 23.57
C ILE A 426 -20.36 -1.54 23.01
N ILE A 427 -21.02 -0.73 22.17
CA ILE A 427 -20.50 0.55 21.69
C ILE A 427 -21.31 1.65 22.35
N LEU A 428 -20.64 2.48 23.15
CA LEU A 428 -21.26 3.55 23.94
C LEU A 428 -20.67 4.90 23.51
N THR A 429 -21.49 5.77 22.94
CA THR A 429 -21.08 7.13 22.59
C THR A 429 -21.62 8.13 23.61
N GLU A 430 -20.72 8.92 24.19
CA GLU A 430 -21.06 9.91 25.21
C GLU A 430 -21.99 11.00 24.70
N ALA A 431 -22.63 11.68 25.65
CA ALA A 431 -23.45 12.84 25.36
C ALA A 431 -22.64 13.93 24.64
N SER A 432 -23.29 14.63 23.72
CA SER A 432 -22.69 15.75 23.02
C SER A 432 -22.51 16.95 23.96
N ASN A 433 -21.43 17.69 23.77
CA ASN A 433 -21.23 18.97 24.43
C ASN A 433 -22.16 20.06 23.85
N LYS A 434 -22.03 21.30 24.36
CA LYS A 434 -22.86 22.45 23.94
C LYS A 434 -22.74 22.81 22.45
N LEU A 435 -21.73 22.28 21.75
CA LEU A 435 -21.50 22.48 20.32
C LEU A 435 -22.04 21.30 19.47
N GLY A 436 -22.69 20.31 20.09
CA GLY A 436 -23.19 19.13 19.40
C GLY A 436 -22.11 18.07 19.13
N HIS A 437 -20.90 18.23 19.67
CA HIS A 437 -19.81 17.27 19.46
C HIS A 437 -19.79 16.22 20.57
N ARG A 438 -19.72 14.95 20.19
CA ARG A 438 -19.55 13.83 21.12
C ARG A 438 -18.06 13.62 21.36
N GLU A 439 -17.62 13.61 22.61
CA GLU A 439 -16.18 13.60 22.92
C GLU A 439 -15.56 12.20 22.85
N VAL A 440 -16.31 11.17 23.27
CA VAL A 440 -15.80 9.80 23.42
C VAL A 440 -16.82 8.78 22.92
N THR A 441 -16.31 7.75 22.23
CA THR A 441 -17.01 6.51 21.91
C THR A 441 -16.22 5.36 22.53
N ARG A 442 -16.85 4.57 23.41
CA ARG A 442 -16.21 3.42 24.06
C ARG A 442 -16.66 2.12 23.45
N ILE A 443 -15.72 1.20 23.29
CA ILE A 443 -15.95 -0.18 22.91
C ILE A 443 -15.62 -1.03 24.14
N LEU A 444 -16.59 -1.77 24.63
CA LEU A 444 -16.45 -2.52 25.88
C LEU A 444 -17.07 -3.91 25.81
N ALA A 445 -16.56 -4.83 26.63
CA ALA A 445 -17.21 -6.10 26.85
C ALA A 445 -18.50 -5.90 27.64
N SER A 446 -19.49 -6.74 27.39
CA SER A 446 -20.79 -6.67 28.09
C SER A 446 -20.68 -6.68 29.62
N GLU A 447 -19.69 -7.41 30.13
CA GLU A 447 -19.39 -7.58 31.56
C GLU A 447 -18.79 -6.33 32.21
N GLU A 448 -18.31 -5.37 31.40
CA GLU A 448 -17.69 -4.13 31.87
C GLU A 448 -18.68 -2.96 31.95
N LEU A 449 -19.91 -3.12 31.44
CA LEU A 449 -20.94 -2.09 31.43
C LEU A 449 -21.33 -1.65 32.85
N ASP A 450 -21.58 -2.63 33.73
CA ASP A 450 -22.00 -2.39 35.11
C ASP A 450 -20.93 -1.69 35.97
N LEU A 451 -19.66 -1.78 35.56
CA LEU A 451 -18.54 -1.08 36.20
C LEU A 451 -18.50 0.39 35.78
N PHE A 452 -18.97 0.68 34.57
CA PHE A 452 -19.00 2.03 34.02
C PHE A 452 -20.18 2.85 34.55
N ASP A 453 -21.37 2.27 34.63
CA ASP A 453 -22.57 2.95 35.17
C ASP A 453 -22.51 3.20 36.69
N LYS A 454 -21.52 2.63 37.40
CA LYS A 454 -21.24 2.91 38.83
C LYS A 454 -20.19 4.00 39.05
N ALA A 455 -19.44 4.36 38.02
CA ALA A 455 -18.29 5.28 38.10
C ALA A 455 -18.61 6.70 37.61
N ASN A 456 -19.72 6.88 36.90
CA ASN A 456 -20.27 8.13 36.38
C ASN A 456 -21.73 8.28 36.83
#